data_AF-A0A8S4GG96-F1
#
_entry.id   AF-A0A8S4GG96-F1
#
_cell.length_a   1.000
_cell.length_b   1.000
_cell.length_c   1.000
_cell.angle_alpha   90.00
_cell.angle_beta   90.00
_cell.angle_gamma   90.00
#
_symmetry.space_group_name_H-M   'P 1'
#
loop_
_entity.id
_entity.type
_entity.pdbx_description
1 polymer ?
#
loop_
_entity_poly.entity_id
_entity_poly.type
_entity_poly.pdbx_seq_one_letter_code
_entity_poly.pdbx_strand_id
1 'polypeptide(L)'
;MRRFLEHLHHLFDEEEEAATRDNAAGAVCRIVHVAGSMLPLPQILPAIVQALPLRGDVDEAEAVYGCLVEVTAPNVSRDLPKQLFQDIVSALAQGCVIEKVDPTVRRKTAQCLASLDGNQDAMEVLQCLPDSHRQAISRLLSE
;
A
#
# COMPACT_ATOMS: atom_id res chain seq x y z
N MET A 1 7.21 14.29 16.08
CA MET A 1 7.15 13.14 15.15
C MET A 1 7.36 11.80 15.85
N ARG A 2 8.48 11.54 16.54
CA ARG A 2 8.73 10.24 17.22
C ARG A 2 7.58 9.83 18.17
N ARG A 3 7.17 10.71 19.08
CA ARG A 3 6.03 10.44 19.99
C ARG A 3 4.70 10.20 19.26
N PHE A 4 4.50 10.82 18.10
CA PHE A 4 3.26 10.63 17.33
C PHE A 4 3.19 9.22 16.75
N LEU A 5 4.31 8.74 16.17
CA LEU A 5 4.42 7.37 15.67
C LEU A 5 4.36 6.33 16.80
N GLU A 6 4.96 6.62 17.96
CA GLU A 6 4.88 5.76 19.15
C GLU A 6 3.45 5.56 19.64
N HIS A 7 2.57 6.57 19.60
CA HIS A 7 1.18 6.39 20.04
C HIS A 7 0.33 5.68 18.98
N LEU A 8 0.64 5.87 17.70
CA LEU A 8 -0.07 5.20 16.63
C LEU A 8 0.29 3.72 16.48
N HIS A 9 1.47 3.29 16.92
CA HIS A 9 1.89 1.89 16.77
C HIS A 9 0.92 0.90 17.43
N HIS A 10 0.35 1.28 18.58
CA HIS A 10 -0.64 0.47 19.29
C HIS A 10 -1.90 0.21 18.46
N LEU A 11 -2.28 1.15 17.59
CA LEU A 11 -3.45 0.98 16.72
C LEU A 11 -3.21 -0.04 15.60
N PHE A 12 -1.96 -0.49 15.41
CA PHE A 12 -1.60 -1.52 14.45
C PHE A 12 -1.41 -2.90 15.09
N ASP A 13 -1.55 -3.01 16.41
CA ASP A 13 -1.42 -4.29 17.13
C ASP A 13 -2.44 -5.31 16.60
N GLU A 14 -2.01 -6.57 16.47
CA GLU A 14 -2.86 -7.62 15.90
C GLU A 14 -4.10 -7.95 16.75
N GLU A 15 -4.08 -7.55 18.03
CA GLU A 15 -5.18 -7.68 18.98
C GLU A 15 -6.28 -6.63 18.75
N GLU A 16 -5.98 -5.54 18.03
CA GLU A 16 -6.95 -4.50 17.70
C GLU A 16 -7.95 -4.97 16.62
N GLU A 17 -9.14 -4.37 16.64
CA GLU A 17 -10.16 -4.66 15.63
C GLU A 17 -9.65 -4.29 14.22
N ALA A 18 -9.98 -5.12 13.23
CA ALA A 18 -9.55 -4.89 11.85
C ALA A 18 -9.95 -3.50 11.32
N ALA A 19 -11.14 -3.02 11.66
CA ALA A 19 -11.59 -1.67 11.29
C ALA A 19 -10.74 -0.57 11.95
N THR A 20 -10.30 -0.76 13.20
CA THR A 20 -9.39 0.18 13.87
C THR A 20 -8.05 0.25 13.16
N ARG A 21 -7.49 -0.90 12.77
CA ARG A 21 -6.21 -0.98 12.04
C ARG A 21 -6.31 -0.35 10.65
N ASP A 22 -7.41 -0.60 9.94
CA ASP A 22 -7.68 -0.02 8.62
C ASP A 22 -7.80 1.51 8.71
N ASN A 23 -8.54 2.02 9.70
CA ASN A 23 -8.68 3.46 9.96
C ASN A 23 -7.37 4.12 10.36
N ALA A 24 -6.55 3.44 11.17
CA ALA A 24 -5.22 3.91 11.52
C ALA A 24 -4.33 3.99 10.27
N ALA A 25 -4.33 2.98 9.41
CA ALA A 25 -3.62 2.99 8.14
C ALA A 25 -4.07 4.16 7.26
N GLY A 26 -5.38 4.34 7.08
CA GLY A 26 -5.95 5.45 6.29
C GLY A 26 -5.60 6.83 6.84
N ALA A 27 -5.68 7.02 8.15
CA ALA A 27 -5.29 8.27 8.80
C ALA A 27 -3.80 8.60 8.61
N VAL A 28 -2.92 7.61 8.78
CA VAL A 28 -1.47 7.80 8.56
C VAL A 28 -1.18 8.09 7.10
N CYS A 29 -1.82 7.40 6.16
CA CYS A 29 -1.70 7.65 4.73
C CYS A 29 -2.11 9.08 4.35
N ARG A 30 -3.21 9.60 4.92
CA ARG A 30 -3.61 11.01 4.72
C ARG A 30 -2.55 11.99 5.26
N ILE A 31 -1.91 11.68 6.37
CA ILE A 31 -0.80 12.49 6.90
C ILE A 31 0.42 12.43 5.97
N VAL A 32 0.75 11.24 5.44
CA VAL A 32 1.81 11.07 4.44
C VAL A 32 1.53 11.89 3.18
N HIS A 33 0.29 11.85 2.69
CA HIS A 33 -0.12 12.63 1.52
C HIS A 33 0.10 14.15 1.71
N VAL A 34 -0.21 14.67 2.90
CA VAL A 34 -0.07 16.12 3.19
C VAL A 34 1.37 16.52 3.52
N ALA A 35 2.09 15.72 4.31
CA ALA A 35 3.41 16.09 4.83
C ALA A 35 4.59 15.58 3.98
N GLY A 36 4.35 14.58 3.12
CA GLY A 36 5.29 14.07 2.13
C GLY A 36 6.71 13.85 2.65
N SER A 37 7.67 14.50 1.99
CA SER A 37 9.12 14.40 2.28
C SER A 37 9.54 14.89 3.67
N MET A 38 8.65 15.53 4.44
CA MET A 38 8.94 15.93 5.83
C MET A 38 8.85 14.76 6.81
N LEU A 39 8.33 13.60 6.38
CA LEU A 39 8.18 12.42 7.22
C LEU A 39 9.30 11.39 7.00
N PRO A 40 9.69 10.65 8.05
CA PRO A 40 10.60 9.51 7.91
C PRO A 40 9.86 8.29 7.35
N LEU A 41 9.55 8.29 6.04
CA LEU A 41 8.77 7.23 5.38
C LEU A 41 9.26 5.79 5.69
N PRO A 42 10.58 5.50 5.71
CA PRO A 42 11.07 4.16 6.06
C PRO A 42 10.68 3.66 7.46
N GLN A 43 10.32 4.58 8.38
CA GLN A 43 9.86 4.24 9.73
C GLN A 43 8.33 4.12 9.83
N ILE A 44 7.59 4.66 8.85
CA ILE A 44 6.13 4.76 8.89
C ILE A 44 5.48 3.67 8.03
N LEU A 45 5.96 3.52 6.80
CA LEU A 45 5.39 2.60 5.82
C LEU A 45 5.35 1.14 6.29
N PRO A 46 6.31 0.59 7.07
CA PRO A 46 6.21 -0.78 7.55
C PRO A 46 4.93 -1.08 8.35
N ALA A 47 4.49 -0.16 9.22
CA ALA A 47 3.27 -0.33 10.01
C ALA A 47 2.02 -0.34 9.12
N ILE A 48 1.98 0.52 8.10
CA ILE A 48 0.91 0.56 7.10
C ILE A 48 0.86 -0.74 6.31
N VAL A 49 2.00 -1.23 5.83
CA VAL A 49 2.07 -2.48 5.05
C VAL A 49 1.66 -3.68 5.90
N GLN A 50 2.04 -3.73 7.17
CA GLN A 50 1.62 -4.77 8.11
C GLN A 50 0.11 -4.76 8.40
N ALA A 51 -0.56 -3.62 8.26
CA ALA A 51 -2.01 -3.50 8.39
C ALA A 51 -2.76 -4.19 7.23
N LEU A 52 -2.10 -4.41 6.10
CA LEU A 52 -2.75 -4.86 4.87
C LEU A 52 -2.82 -6.39 4.76
N PRO A 53 -3.80 -6.93 3.99
CA PRO A 53 -4.85 -6.21 3.27
C PRO A 53 -5.92 -5.62 4.20
N LEU A 54 -6.68 -4.61 3.72
CA LEU A 54 -7.83 -4.07 4.46
C LEU A 54 -8.90 -5.15 4.65
N ARG A 55 -9.49 -5.23 5.84
CA ARG A 55 -10.39 -6.34 6.23
C ARG A 55 -11.67 -5.88 6.90
N GLY A 56 -11.62 -4.84 7.71
CA GLY A 56 -12.74 -4.27 8.44
C GLY A 56 -13.37 -3.10 7.71
N ASP A 57 -12.60 -2.03 7.50
CA ASP A 57 -13.06 -0.79 6.86
C ASP A 57 -12.38 -0.61 5.49
N VAL A 58 -13.08 -1.03 4.44
CA VAL A 58 -12.58 -0.93 3.07
C VAL A 58 -12.76 0.46 2.46
N ASP A 59 -13.48 1.37 3.11
CA ASP A 59 -13.65 2.74 2.62
C ASP A 59 -12.35 3.53 2.74
N GLU A 60 -11.41 3.07 3.58
CA GLU A 60 -10.06 3.61 3.70
C GLU A 60 -9.13 3.24 2.53
N ALA A 61 -9.59 2.41 1.59
CA ALA A 61 -8.80 1.93 0.47
C ALA A 61 -8.25 3.05 -0.42
N GLU A 62 -9.02 4.11 -0.67
CA GLU A 62 -8.53 5.24 -1.48
C GLU A 62 -7.34 5.92 -0.81
N ALA A 63 -7.42 6.17 0.49
CA ALA A 63 -6.33 6.77 1.25
C ALA A 63 -5.11 5.86 1.28
N VAL A 64 -5.31 4.57 1.60
CA VAL A 64 -4.21 3.62 1.80
C VAL A 64 -3.51 3.27 0.48
N TYR A 65 -4.24 2.76 -0.50
CA TYR A 65 -3.64 2.35 -1.76
C TYR A 65 -3.19 3.55 -2.58
N GLY A 66 -3.89 4.70 -2.49
CA GLY A 66 -3.43 5.95 -3.11
C GLY A 66 -2.07 6.39 -2.57
N CYS A 67 -1.89 6.38 -1.25
CA CYS A 67 -0.60 6.66 -0.61
C CYS A 67 0.48 5.66 -1.04
N LEU A 68 0.16 4.36 -1.14
CA LEU A 68 1.13 3.36 -1.60
C LEU A 68 1.55 3.59 -3.05
N VAL A 69 0.61 3.98 -3.93
CA VAL A 69 0.93 4.37 -5.32
C VAL A 69 1.89 5.56 -5.32
N GLU A 70 1.64 6.59 -4.53
CA GLU A 70 2.49 7.79 -4.46
C GLU A 70 3.93 7.47 -4.04
N VAL A 71 4.13 6.61 -3.03
CA VAL A 71 5.48 6.29 -2.54
C VAL A 71 6.27 5.37 -3.47
N THR A 72 5.62 4.73 -4.46
CA THR A 72 6.33 3.97 -5.50
C THR A 72 6.99 4.87 -6.55
N ALA A 73 6.61 6.15 -6.64
CA ALA A 73 7.19 7.10 -7.58
C ALA A 73 8.72 7.13 -7.48
N PRO A 74 9.49 7.12 -8.60
CA PRO A 74 10.95 6.94 -8.57
C PRO A 74 11.72 7.91 -7.67
N ASN A 75 11.24 9.15 -7.53
CA ASN A 75 11.85 10.16 -6.68
C ASN A 75 11.64 9.91 -5.18
N VAL A 76 10.67 9.08 -4.80
CA VAL A 76 10.38 8.68 -3.41
C VAL A 76 10.95 7.30 -3.12
N SER A 77 10.68 6.33 -4.00
CA SER A 77 11.06 4.93 -3.79
C SER A 77 12.56 4.68 -3.77
N ARG A 78 13.37 5.57 -4.37
CA ARG A 78 14.85 5.47 -4.35
C ARG A 78 15.47 5.46 -2.94
N ASP A 79 14.79 6.06 -1.97
CA ASP A 79 15.26 6.18 -0.59
C ASP A 79 14.63 5.11 0.33
N LEU A 80 13.79 4.22 -0.22
CA LEU A 80 13.19 3.12 0.51
C LEU A 80 14.13 1.89 0.52
N PRO A 81 14.22 1.16 1.64
CA PRO A 81 14.87 -0.14 1.67
C PRO A 81 14.22 -1.11 0.66
N LYS A 82 15.03 -1.91 -0.04
CA LYS A 82 14.56 -2.88 -1.04
C LYS A 82 13.38 -3.73 -0.55
N GLN A 83 13.51 -4.36 0.62
CA GLN A 83 12.46 -5.23 1.15
C GLN A 83 11.14 -4.47 1.37
N LEU A 84 11.21 -3.27 1.94
CA LEU A 84 10.02 -2.44 2.15
C LEU A 84 9.34 -2.08 0.82
N PHE A 85 10.13 -1.74 -0.21
CA PHE A 85 9.58 -1.48 -1.54
C PHE A 85 8.89 -2.71 -2.11
N GLN A 86 9.48 -3.89 -1.97
CA GLN A 86 8.87 -5.16 -2.40
C GLN A 86 7.58 -5.48 -1.66
N ASP A 87 7.54 -5.24 -0.35
CA ASP A 87 6.34 -5.44 0.46
C ASP A 87 5.22 -4.47 0.04
N ILE A 88 5.54 -3.23 -0.33
CA ILE A 88 4.59 -2.26 -0.90
C ILE A 88 4.02 -2.75 -2.24
N VAL A 89 4.88 -3.27 -3.14
CA VAL A 89 4.44 -3.84 -4.43
C VAL A 89 3.50 -5.03 -4.19
N SER A 90 3.81 -5.90 -3.22
CA SER A 90 2.94 -7.01 -2.84
C SER A 90 1.59 -6.53 -2.28
N ALA A 91 1.60 -5.52 -1.41
CA ALA A 91 0.39 -4.93 -0.85
C ALA A 91 -0.51 -4.28 -1.92
N LEU A 92 0.07 -3.58 -2.89
CA LEU A 92 -0.66 -3.07 -4.07
C LEU A 92 -1.30 -4.23 -4.85
N ALA A 93 -0.57 -5.31 -5.12
CA ALA A 93 -1.14 -6.47 -5.80
C ALA A 93 -2.32 -7.11 -5.03
N GLN A 94 -2.25 -7.15 -3.70
CA GLN A 94 -3.36 -7.60 -2.86
C GLN A 94 -4.58 -6.69 -2.99
N GLY A 95 -4.40 -5.37 -3.06
CA GLY A 95 -5.49 -4.42 -3.27
C GLY A 95 -6.30 -4.69 -4.54
N CYS A 96 -5.67 -5.19 -5.60
CA CYS A 96 -6.36 -5.53 -6.85
C CYS A 96 -7.37 -6.68 -6.72
N VAL A 97 -7.20 -7.60 -5.75
CA VAL A 97 -8.05 -8.78 -5.59
C VAL A 97 -9.16 -8.61 -4.55
N ILE A 98 -9.18 -7.51 -3.79
CA ILE A 98 -10.23 -7.24 -2.81
C ILE A 98 -11.46 -6.69 -3.54
N GLU A 99 -12.45 -7.54 -3.82
CA GLU A 99 -13.64 -7.17 -4.61
C GLU A 99 -14.44 -6.01 -4.04
N LYS A 100 -14.42 -5.84 -2.71
CA LYS A 100 -15.12 -4.76 -2.00
C LYS A 100 -14.45 -3.39 -2.16
N VAL A 101 -13.18 -3.34 -2.56
CA VAL A 101 -12.49 -2.06 -2.80
C VAL A 101 -13.05 -1.43 -4.07
N ASP A 102 -13.23 -0.10 -4.03
CA ASP A 102 -13.72 0.68 -5.16
C ASP A 102 -12.98 0.33 -6.48
N PRO A 103 -13.70 0.06 -7.59
CA PRO A 103 -13.07 -0.34 -8.85
C PRO A 103 -12.07 0.68 -9.41
N THR A 104 -12.28 1.97 -9.15
CA THR A 104 -11.35 3.02 -9.59
C THR A 104 -10.04 2.96 -8.82
N VAL A 105 -10.08 2.67 -7.52
CA VAL A 105 -8.88 2.44 -6.70
C VAL A 105 -8.15 1.21 -7.18
N ARG A 106 -8.85 0.08 -7.35
CA ARG A 106 -8.26 -1.18 -7.87
C ARG A 106 -7.59 -0.99 -9.23
N ARG A 107 -8.22 -0.22 -10.13
CA ARG A 107 -7.66 0.10 -11.45
C ARG A 107 -6.41 0.97 -11.34
N LYS A 108 -6.41 2.03 -10.52
CA LYS A 108 -5.22 2.87 -10.27
C LYS A 108 -4.06 2.03 -9.73
N THR A 109 -4.34 1.11 -8.81
CA THR A 109 -3.35 0.18 -8.27
C THR A 109 -2.79 -0.75 -9.35
N ALA A 110 -3.65 -1.33 -10.20
CA ALA A 110 -3.20 -2.16 -11.32
C ALA A 110 -2.34 -1.39 -12.33
N GLN A 111 -2.71 -0.15 -12.65
CA GLN A 111 -1.94 0.74 -13.52
C GLN A 111 -0.57 1.09 -12.93
N CYS A 112 -0.50 1.35 -11.62
CA CYS A 112 0.75 1.54 -10.91
C CYS A 112 1.65 0.31 -11.04
N LEU A 113 1.14 -0.89 -10.76
CA LEU A 113 1.91 -2.13 -10.90
C LEU A 113 2.42 -2.34 -12.33
N ALA A 114 1.60 -2.06 -13.36
CA ALA A 114 2.02 -2.16 -14.75
C ALA A 114 3.13 -1.14 -15.11
N SER A 115 3.11 0.06 -14.51
CA SER A 115 4.14 1.07 -14.73
C SER A 115 5.51 0.70 -14.14
N LEU A 116 5.56 -0.30 -13.26
CA LEU A 116 6.78 -0.76 -12.59
C LEU A 116 7.54 -1.86 -13.36
N ASP A 117 7.14 -2.21 -14.59
CA ASP A 117 7.77 -3.28 -15.41
C ASP A 117 9.29 -3.07 -15.65
N GLY A 118 9.77 -1.83 -15.60
CA GLY A 118 11.19 -1.51 -15.69
C GLY A 118 11.97 -1.55 -14.37
N ASN A 119 11.31 -1.78 -13.23
CA ASN A 119 11.93 -1.80 -11.91
C ASN A 119 12.26 -3.25 -11.50
N GLN A 120 13.55 -3.57 -11.39
CA GLN A 120 14.01 -4.92 -11.07
C GLN A 120 13.42 -5.47 -9.77
N ASP A 121 13.39 -4.66 -8.70
CA ASP A 121 12.90 -5.10 -7.39
C ASP A 121 11.38 -5.36 -7.43
N ALA A 122 10.62 -4.56 -8.18
CA ALA A 122 9.20 -4.80 -8.39
C ALA A 122 8.96 -6.07 -9.23
N MET A 123 9.76 -6.27 -10.28
CA MET A 123 9.63 -7.42 -11.17
C MET A 123 9.87 -8.76 -10.47
N GLU A 124 10.81 -8.81 -9.51
CA GLU A 124 11.00 -9.97 -8.64
C GLU A 124 9.70 -10.37 -7.91
N VAL A 125 8.90 -9.39 -7.47
CA VAL A 125 7.62 -9.64 -6.80
C VAL A 125 6.53 -9.99 -7.80
N LEU A 126 6.39 -9.22 -8.88
CA LEU A 126 5.34 -9.37 -9.90
C LEU A 126 5.37 -10.75 -10.56
N GLN A 127 6.57 -11.29 -10.80
CA GLN A 127 6.75 -12.64 -11.36
C GLN A 127 6.33 -13.74 -10.39
N CYS A 128 6.45 -13.50 -9.09
CA CYS A 128 6.10 -14.46 -8.03
C CYS A 128 4.63 -14.40 -7.59
N LEU A 129 3.82 -13.50 -8.17
CA LEU A 129 2.42 -13.36 -7.77
C LEU A 129 1.60 -14.65 -8.02
N PRO A 130 0.53 -14.90 -7.25
CA PRO A 130 -0.43 -15.95 -7.57
C PRO A 130 -1.18 -15.66 -8.89
N ASP A 131 -1.65 -16.72 -9.57
CA ASP A 131 -2.44 -16.57 -10.81
C ASP A 131 -3.69 -15.71 -10.63
N SER A 132 -4.34 -15.79 -9.48
CA SER A 132 -5.50 -14.97 -9.15
C SER A 132 -5.20 -13.48 -9.20
N HIS A 133 -4.02 -13.07 -8.74
CA HIS A 133 -3.59 -11.67 -8.73
C HIS A 133 -3.24 -11.21 -10.15
N ARG A 134 -2.47 -12.02 -10.89
CA ARG A 134 -2.14 -11.74 -12.30
C ARG A 134 -3.41 -11.57 -13.14
N GLN A 135 -4.39 -12.45 -12.98
CA GLN A 135 -5.67 -12.36 -13.69
C GLN A 135 -6.47 -11.12 -13.29
N ALA A 136 -6.52 -10.77 -12.00
CA ALA A 136 -7.20 -9.57 -11.53
C ALA A 136 -6.57 -8.30 -12.11
N ILE A 137 -5.24 -8.19 -12.06
CA ILE A 137 -4.49 -7.06 -12.64
C ILE A 137 -4.77 -6.96 -14.15
N SER A 138 -4.66 -8.08 -14.89
CA SER A 138 -4.92 -8.08 -16.33
C SER A 138 -6.34 -7.66 -16.69
N ARG A 139 -7.35 -8.07 -15.90
CA ARG A 139 -8.75 -7.67 -16.12
C ARG A 139 -8.92 -6.17 -15.89
N LEU A 140 -8.42 -5.65 -14.76
CA LEU A 140 -8.52 -4.24 -14.40
C LEU A 140 -7.85 -3.32 -15.43
N LEU A 141 -6.79 -3.78 -16.10
CA LEU A 141 -6.10 -3.02 -17.16
C LEU A 141 -6.82 -3.07 -18.52
N SER A 142 -7.76 -3.99 -18.71
CA SER A 142 -8.53 -4.16 -19.96
C SER A 142 -9.88 -3.45 -19.96
N GLU A 143 -10.30 -2.91 -18.82
CA GLU A 143 -11.56 -2.18 -18.61
C GLU A 143 -11.38 -0.66 -18.72
#